data_AF-A0A7S0C232-F1
#
_entry.id   AF-A0A7S0C232-F1
#
_cell.length_a   1.000
_cell.length_b   1.000
_cell.length_c   1.000
_cell.angle_alpha   90.00
_cell.angle_beta   90.00
_cell.angle_gamma   90.00
#
_symmetry.space_group_name_H-M   'P 1'
#
loop_
_entity.id
_entity.type
_entity.pdbx_description
1 polymer ?
#
loop_
_entity_poly.entity_id
_entity_poly.type
_entity_poly.pdbx_seq_one_letter_code
_entity_poly.pdbx_strand_id
1 'polypeptide(L)'
;YHSMNKNDDFEKLLDNLPLFVQQILKKHSQKEKLLEVILDLGRRPEARFAKGSEYLSRKVMSWQDLDFTLKRIGKFDNDNRAGIERTLHRISCIRNRQSMINGLTCRIGRAVFGTICIIRDLLELNQSVLILGQPGRGKTTIIREIARILSDEMHKRVIIVDTSNEIAGNSDIPHSGIGRSRRLQVPKTELQYQIMLEAVE
;
A
#
# COMPACT_ATOMS: atom_id res chain seq x y z
N TYR A 1 22.12 -7.79 -3.28
CA TYR A 1 20.96 -7.60 -2.40
C TYR A 1 20.68 -6.11 -2.27
N HIS A 2 19.73 -5.59 -3.06
CA HIS A 2 19.29 -4.21 -2.91
C HIS A 2 18.37 -4.16 -1.69
N SER A 3 18.86 -3.65 -0.56
CA SER A 3 18.02 -3.42 0.61
C SER A 3 16.96 -2.40 0.21
N MET A 4 15.74 -2.86 -0.04
CA MET A 4 14.60 -1.99 -0.20
C MET A 4 14.38 -1.31 1.16
N ASN A 5 14.96 -0.12 1.31
CA ASN A 5 15.01 0.57 2.59
C ASN A 5 13.58 0.94 2.96
N LYS A 6 13.08 0.37 4.05
CA LYS A 6 11.78 0.68 4.66
C LYS A 6 11.55 2.20 4.82
N ASN A 7 12.63 2.97 4.94
CA ASN A 7 12.62 4.43 4.96
C ASN A 7 12.16 5.07 3.65
N ASP A 8 12.47 4.50 2.48
CA ASP A 8 12.14 5.10 1.17
C ASP A 8 10.61 5.17 0.95
N ASP A 9 9.89 4.10 1.28
CA ASP A 9 8.44 4.07 1.14
C ASP A 9 7.76 5.09 2.06
N PHE A 10 8.23 5.23 3.30
CA PHE A 10 7.65 6.21 4.23
C PHE A 10 7.89 7.64 3.75
N GLU A 11 9.09 7.95 3.24
CA GLU A 11 9.38 9.28 2.68
C GLU A 11 8.48 9.59 1.48
N LYS A 12 8.22 8.62 0.58
CA LYS A 12 7.26 8.81 -0.52
C LYS A 12 5.87 9.19 -0.03
N LEU A 13 5.39 8.62 1.08
CA LEU A 13 4.14 9.09 1.68
C LEU A 13 4.27 10.54 2.13
N LEU A 14 5.32 10.87 2.88
CA LEU A 14 5.50 12.21 3.42
C LEU A 14 5.54 13.27 2.32
N ASP A 15 6.21 13.00 1.19
CA ASP A 15 6.30 13.93 0.06
C ASP A 15 4.94 14.32 -0.53
N ASN A 16 3.90 13.52 -0.27
CA ASN A 16 2.52 13.80 -0.66
C ASN A 16 1.74 14.63 0.38
N LEU A 17 2.20 14.71 1.63
CA LEU A 17 1.47 15.39 2.73
C LEU A 17 1.84 16.87 2.84
N PRO A 18 1.05 17.73 3.51
CA PRO A 18 1.41 19.13 3.73
C PRO A 18 2.71 19.27 4.56
N LEU A 19 3.55 20.24 4.22
CA LEU A 19 4.89 20.41 4.83
C LEU A 19 4.88 20.41 6.37
N PHE A 20 3.90 21.06 7.00
CA PHE A 20 3.81 21.11 8.46
C PHE A 20 3.49 19.75 9.09
N VAL A 21 2.78 18.87 8.37
CA VAL A 21 2.53 17.48 8.79
C VAL A 21 3.80 16.65 8.60
N GLN A 22 4.48 16.82 7.45
CA GLN A 22 5.73 16.12 7.16
C GLN A 22 6.78 16.33 8.24
N GLN A 23 7.05 17.59 8.59
CA GLN A 23 8.11 17.95 9.55
C GLN A 23 7.93 17.27 10.90
N ILE A 24 6.68 17.11 11.34
CA ILE A 24 6.33 16.51 12.62
C ILE A 24 6.49 14.99 12.53
N LEU A 25 5.97 14.37 11.46
CA LEU A 25 6.07 12.94 11.25
C LEU A 25 7.52 12.46 11.07
N LYS A 26 8.38 13.22 10.37
CA LYS A 26 9.81 12.88 10.21
C LYS A 26 10.54 12.77 11.55
N LYS A 27 10.17 13.64 12.50
CA LYS A 27 10.77 13.75 13.84
C LYS A 27 10.05 12.91 14.91
N HIS A 28 8.93 12.28 14.56
CA HIS A 28 8.12 11.55 15.52
C HIS A 28 8.85 10.30 16.04
N SER A 29 8.97 10.17 17.36
CA SER A 29 9.70 9.07 18.01
C SER A 29 9.13 7.68 17.67
N GLN A 30 7.83 7.62 17.39
CA GLN A 30 7.12 6.38 17.05
C GLN A 30 6.77 6.23 15.56
N LYS A 31 7.41 6.98 14.64
CA LYS A 31 7.07 6.95 13.20
C LYS A 31 7.00 5.53 12.60
N GLU A 32 7.89 4.63 13.03
CA GLU A 32 7.92 3.24 12.60
C GLU A 32 6.66 2.44 12.97
N LYS A 33 5.90 2.89 13.98
CA LYS A 33 4.66 2.27 14.48
C LYS A 33 3.40 2.95 13.97
N LEU A 34 3.51 4.01 13.18
CA LEU A 34 2.38 4.78 12.65
C LEU A 34 1.47 3.91 11.79
N LEU A 35 0.18 3.88 12.07
CA LEU A 35 -0.79 3.08 11.31
C LEU A 35 -1.49 3.93 10.26
N GLU A 36 -1.92 5.13 10.64
CA GLU A 36 -2.67 6.03 9.78
C GLU A 36 -2.33 7.49 10.04
N VAL A 37 -2.48 8.34 9.02
CA VAL A 37 -2.53 9.79 9.13
C VAL A 37 -3.89 10.27 8.65
N ILE A 38 -4.61 11.01 9.49
CA ILE A 38 -5.95 11.55 9.21
C ILE A 38 -5.84 13.03 8.92
N LEU A 39 -6.40 13.44 7.77
CA LEU A 39 -6.38 14.82 7.28
C LEU A 39 -7.81 15.23 6.92
N ASP A 40 -8.53 15.83 7.86
CA ASP A 40 -9.92 16.25 7.65
C ASP A 40 -10.03 17.77 7.63
N LEU A 41 -10.72 18.33 6.63
CA LEU A 41 -10.96 19.76 6.50
C LEU A 41 -11.58 20.33 7.80
N GLY A 42 -11.00 21.42 8.32
CA GLY A 42 -11.51 22.04 9.54
C GLY A 42 -11.14 21.30 10.83
N ARG A 43 -10.33 20.23 10.77
CA ARG A 43 -9.80 19.51 11.94
C ARG A 43 -8.27 19.56 12.01
N ARG A 44 -7.73 19.27 13.19
CA ARG A 44 -6.29 19.09 13.39
C ARG A 44 -5.89 17.73 12.81
N PRO A 45 -4.77 17.61 12.09
CA PRO A 45 -4.33 16.33 11.55
C PRO A 45 -3.93 15.39 12.69
N GLU A 46 -4.25 14.10 12.55
CA GLU A 46 -4.02 13.07 13.56
C GLU A 46 -3.09 11.97 13.04
N ALA A 47 -2.19 11.49 13.88
CA ALA A 47 -1.47 10.25 13.70
C ALA A 47 -2.14 9.17 14.57
N ARG A 48 -2.37 7.99 13.99
CA ARG A 48 -2.94 6.84 14.70
C ARG A 48 -1.90 5.74 14.89
N PHE A 49 -1.91 5.18 16.09
CA PHE A 49 -1.04 4.09 16.52
C PHE A 49 -1.90 2.98 17.15
N ALA A 50 -1.31 1.82 17.42
CA ALA A 50 -2.03 0.70 18.03
C ALA A 50 -2.61 1.03 19.43
N LYS A 51 -2.00 1.97 20.15
CA LYS A 51 -2.38 2.35 21.53
C LYS A 51 -3.22 3.62 21.62
N GLY A 52 -3.52 4.29 20.51
CA GLY A 52 -4.25 5.55 20.51
C GLY A 52 -3.90 6.46 19.34
N SER A 53 -4.42 7.69 19.37
CA SER A 53 -4.14 8.73 18.39
C SER A 53 -3.53 9.97 19.03
N GLU A 54 -2.79 10.73 18.23
CA GLU A 54 -2.13 11.95 18.65
C GLU A 54 -2.33 13.04 17.59
N TYR A 55 -2.62 14.27 18.02
CA TYR A 55 -2.68 15.41 17.11
C TYR A 55 -1.27 15.81 16.69
N LEU A 56 -1.06 15.87 15.37
CA LEU A 56 0.24 16.25 14.81
C LEU A 56 0.51 17.73 14.96
N SER A 57 -0.49 18.60 14.77
CA SER A 57 -0.31 20.06 14.85
C SER A 57 -1.47 20.73 15.59
N ARG A 58 -1.25 21.96 16.08
CA ARG A 58 -2.34 22.86 16.52
C ARG A 58 -3.05 23.51 15.33
N LYS A 59 -2.38 23.62 14.18
CA LYS A 59 -2.97 24.11 12.93
C LYS A 59 -4.08 23.17 12.49
N VAL A 60 -5.21 23.75 12.10
CA VAL A 60 -6.34 23.07 11.47
C VAL A 60 -6.09 22.96 9.96
N MET A 61 -6.47 21.82 9.37
CA MET A 61 -6.38 21.58 7.94
C MET A 61 -7.27 22.56 7.16
N SER A 62 -6.66 23.31 6.23
CA SER A 62 -7.38 24.15 5.27
C SER A 62 -7.68 23.39 3.98
N TRP A 63 -8.50 23.99 3.11
CA TRP A 63 -8.74 23.46 1.77
C TRP A 63 -7.44 23.43 0.94
N GLN A 64 -6.55 24.40 1.11
CA GLN A 64 -5.26 24.46 0.39
C GLN A 64 -4.34 23.31 0.83
N ASP A 65 -4.36 22.94 2.12
CA ASP A 65 -3.58 21.82 2.63
C ASP A 65 -4.06 20.48 2.03
N LEU A 66 -5.37 20.30 1.91
CA LEU A 66 -5.95 19.13 1.24
C LEU A 66 -5.66 19.13 -0.26
N ASP A 67 -5.87 20.26 -0.94
CA ASP A 67 -5.61 20.42 -2.38
C ASP A 67 -4.13 20.13 -2.72
N PHE A 68 -3.20 20.59 -1.87
CA PHE A 68 -1.77 20.24 -1.98
C PHE A 68 -1.55 18.73 -2.03
N THR A 69 -2.24 17.99 -1.16
CA THR A 69 -2.13 16.54 -1.04
C THR A 69 -2.79 15.84 -2.23
N LEU A 70 -3.99 16.29 -2.62
CA LEU A 70 -4.77 15.73 -3.73
C LEU A 70 -4.07 15.87 -5.08
N LYS A 71 -3.33 16.96 -5.31
CA LYS A 71 -2.57 17.17 -6.55
C LYS A 71 -1.38 16.23 -6.73
N ARG A 72 -0.92 15.61 -5.65
CA ARG A 72 0.26 14.73 -5.63
C ARG A 72 -0.12 13.24 -5.61
N ILE A 73 -1.29 12.93 -5.04
CA ILE A 73 -1.84 11.59 -5.01
C ILE A 73 -2.51 11.28 -6.36
N GLY A 74 -2.40 10.03 -6.81
CA GLY A 74 -3.03 9.55 -8.03
C GLY A 74 -4.56 9.65 -8.00
N LYS A 75 -5.21 9.29 -9.11
CA LYS A 75 -6.68 9.29 -9.20
C LYS A 75 -7.29 8.31 -8.20
N PHE A 76 -8.37 8.74 -7.54
CA PHE A 76 -9.17 7.85 -6.72
C PHE A 76 -10.05 6.95 -7.60
N ASP A 77 -10.10 5.68 -7.25
CA ASP A 77 -10.95 4.67 -7.86
C ASP A 77 -12.42 4.78 -7.40
N ASN A 78 -13.26 3.86 -7.88
CA ASN A 78 -14.67 3.79 -7.53
C ASN A 78 -14.93 3.49 -6.04
N ASP A 79 -13.93 2.94 -5.33
CA ASP A 79 -13.98 2.68 -3.90
C ASP A 79 -13.46 3.86 -3.06
N ASN A 80 -13.25 5.03 -3.68
CA ASN A 80 -12.65 6.21 -3.08
C ASN A 80 -11.25 5.96 -2.53
N ARG A 81 -10.46 5.09 -3.20
CA ARG A 81 -9.09 4.76 -2.82
C ARG A 81 -8.08 5.14 -3.90
N ALA A 82 -6.88 5.49 -3.46
CA ALA A 82 -5.73 5.71 -4.30
C ALA A 82 -4.49 5.08 -3.65
N GLY A 83 -3.51 4.71 -4.47
CA GLY A 83 -2.19 4.29 -4.01
C GLY A 83 -1.14 5.38 -4.24
N ILE A 84 0.03 5.18 -3.65
CA ILE A 84 1.25 5.91 -4.00
C ILE A 84 2.16 4.96 -4.75
N GLU A 85 2.63 5.38 -5.92
CA GLU A 85 3.46 4.59 -6.82
C GLU A 85 4.60 3.88 -6.09
N ARG A 86 4.79 2.59 -6.42
CA ARG A 86 5.86 1.75 -5.86
C ARG A 86 5.78 1.52 -4.34
N THR A 87 4.69 1.91 -3.67
CA THR A 87 4.49 1.68 -2.23
C THR A 87 3.27 0.80 -1.97
N LEU A 88 3.12 0.36 -0.72
CA LEU A 88 1.90 -0.30 -0.25
C LEU A 88 0.95 0.66 0.49
N HIS A 89 1.24 1.97 0.49
CA HIS A 89 0.39 2.95 1.16
C HIS A 89 -0.95 3.05 0.45
N ARG A 90 -2.01 3.26 1.24
CA ARG A 90 -3.36 3.42 0.73
C ARG A 90 -3.96 4.71 1.24
N ILE A 91 -4.45 5.52 0.33
CA ILE A 91 -5.13 6.77 0.62
C ILE A 91 -6.61 6.55 0.36
N SER A 92 -7.45 6.78 1.36
CA SER A 92 -8.91 6.77 1.18
C SER A 92 -9.43 8.19 1.33
N CYS A 93 -10.33 8.62 0.44
CA CYS A 93 -10.97 9.93 0.54
C CYS A 93 -12.39 9.84 1.10
N ILE A 94 -12.79 10.91 1.78
CA ILE A 94 -14.17 11.17 2.19
C ILE A 94 -14.67 12.32 1.32
N ARG A 95 -15.87 12.15 0.78
CA ARG A 95 -16.53 13.14 -0.07
C ARG A 95 -17.78 13.70 0.59
N ASN A 96 -18.04 14.98 0.37
CA ASN A 96 -19.29 15.62 0.75
C ASN A 96 -20.41 15.30 -0.26
N ARG A 97 -21.62 15.84 -0.04
CA ARG A 97 -22.79 15.64 -0.93
C ARG A 97 -22.62 16.20 -2.35
N GLN A 98 -21.62 17.05 -2.56
CA GLN A 98 -21.26 17.61 -3.87
C GLN A 98 -20.09 16.83 -4.51
N SER A 99 -19.77 15.64 -3.99
CA SER A 99 -18.65 14.79 -4.41
C SER A 99 -17.25 15.40 -4.24
N MET A 100 -17.15 16.53 -3.52
CA MET A 100 -15.87 17.18 -3.21
C MET A 100 -15.17 16.45 -2.07
N ILE A 101 -13.87 16.20 -2.22
CA ILE A 101 -13.08 15.55 -1.17
C ILE A 101 -12.86 16.54 -0.03
N ASN A 102 -13.24 16.15 1.19
CA ASN A 102 -13.10 16.95 2.40
C ASN A 102 -12.34 16.24 3.53
N GLY A 103 -11.90 15.01 3.30
CA GLY A 103 -11.07 14.26 4.25
C GLY A 103 -10.24 13.18 3.58
N LEU A 104 -9.09 12.87 4.14
CA LEU A 104 -8.19 11.81 3.71
C LEU A 104 -7.74 10.95 4.89
N THR A 105 -7.71 9.64 4.67
CA THR A 105 -7.08 8.66 5.56
C THR A 105 -5.92 8.02 4.83
N CYS A 106 -4.70 8.29 5.28
CA CYS A 106 -3.48 7.73 4.71
C CYS A 106 -3.03 6.54 5.57
N ARG A 107 -3.28 5.31 5.12
CA ARG A 107 -2.86 4.10 5.80
C ARG A 107 -1.45 3.71 5.39
N ILE A 108 -0.60 3.48 6.39
CA ILE A 108 0.82 3.16 6.19
C ILE A 108 0.95 1.70 5.75
N GLY A 109 1.30 1.50 4.49
CA GLY A 109 1.72 0.22 3.94
C GLY A 109 3.14 -0.12 4.36
N ARG A 110 3.38 -1.40 4.69
CA ARG A 110 4.70 -1.89 5.05
C ARG A 110 4.95 -3.21 4.36
N ALA A 111 6.13 -3.33 3.74
CA ALA A 111 6.64 -4.61 3.30
C ALA A 111 7.58 -5.19 4.37
N VAL A 112 7.49 -6.51 4.55
CA VAL A 112 8.41 -7.30 5.36
C VAL A 112 9.02 -8.34 4.42
N PHE A 113 10.33 -8.52 4.52
CA PHE A 113 11.12 -9.44 3.70
C PHE A 113 12.00 -10.30 4.60
N GLY A 114 12.47 -11.44 4.09
CA GLY A 114 13.39 -12.34 4.77
C GLY A 114 12.72 -13.42 5.62
N THR A 115 11.41 -13.62 5.46
CA THR A 115 10.63 -14.57 6.27
C THR A 115 10.41 -15.91 5.58
N ILE A 116 10.67 -15.99 4.28
CA ILE A 116 10.16 -17.07 3.41
C ILE A 116 11.10 -18.27 3.26
N CYS A 117 12.26 -18.29 3.94
CA CYS A 117 13.20 -19.42 3.90
C CYS A 117 12.53 -20.78 4.17
N ILE A 118 11.42 -20.77 4.92
CA ILE A 118 10.68 -21.96 5.35
C ILE A 118 9.96 -22.69 4.20
N ILE A 119 9.62 -22.02 3.09
CA ILE A 119 8.83 -22.64 2.01
C ILE A 119 9.59 -22.74 0.68
N ARG A 120 10.90 -22.48 0.68
CA ARG A 120 11.70 -22.45 -0.54
C ARG A 120 11.75 -23.83 -1.21
N ASP A 121 11.91 -24.87 -0.40
CA ASP A 121 11.83 -26.27 -0.81
C ASP A 121 10.49 -26.60 -1.49
N LEU A 122 9.37 -26.13 -0.93
CA LEU A 122 8.04 -26.33 -1.53
C LEU A 122 7.91 -25.66 -2.90
N LEU A 123 8.54 -24.49 -3.11
CA LEU A 123 8.52 -23.80 -4.41
C LEU A 123 9.32 -24.54 -5.49
N GLU A 124 10.29 -25.38 -5.11
CA GLU A 124 11.09 -26.19 -6.03
C GLU A 124 10.32 -27.44 -6.51
N LEU A 125 9.31 -27.89 -5.76
CA LEU A 125 8.47 -29.04 -6.13
C LEU A 125 7.53 -28.77 -7.34
N ASN A 126 7.43 -27.52 -7.80
CA ASN A 126 6.57 -27.09 -8.91
C ASN A 126 5.09 -27.52 -8.76
N GLN A 127 4.60 -27.60 -7.52
CA GLN A 127 3.20 -27.91 -7.21
C GLN A 127 2.40 -26.63 -6.94
N SER A 128 1.08 -26.70 -7.10
CA SER A 128 0.16 -25.64 -6.68
C SER A 128 0.14 -25.52 -5.16
N VAL A 129 0.31 -24.31 -4.63
CA VAL A 129 0.35 -24.04 -3.20
C VAL A 129 -0.84 -23.17 -2.79
N LEU A 130 -1.57 -23.58 -1.76
CA LEU A 130 -2.63 -22.79 -1.13
C LEU A 130 -2.18 -22.32 0.25
N ILE A 131 -2.21 -21.00 0.49
CA ILE A 131 -1.84 -20.41 1.78
C ILE A 131 -3.11 -20.08 2.57
N LEU A 132 -3.31 -20.78 3.68
CA LEU A 132 -4.44 -20.60 4.59
C LEU A 132 -4.03 -19.94 5.90
N GLY A 133 -4.98 -19.25 6.53
CA GLY A 133 -4.77 -18.61 7.84
C GLY A 133 -5.79 -17.52 8.13
N GLN A 134 -5.91 -17.16 9.40
CA GLN A 134 -6.83 -16.10 9.83
C GLN A 134 -6.54 -14.76 9.11
N PRO A 135 -7.54 -13.87 9.00
CA PRO A 135 -7.32 -12.49 8.55
C PRO A 135 -6.18 -11.82 9.31
N GLY A 136 -5.35 -11.04 8.61
CA GLY A 136 -4.25 -10.28 9.22
C GLY A 136 -3.00 -11.09 9.64
N ARG A 137 -2.92 -12.40 9.35
CA ARG A 137 -1.77 -13.26 9.72
C ARG A 137 -0.62 -13.30 8.69
N GLY A 138 -0.52 -12.31 7.80
CA GLY A 138 0.62 -12.19 6.88
C GLY A 138 0.57 -13.04 5.60
N LYS A 139 -0.58 -13.63 5.25
CA LYS A 139 -0.76 -14.40 3.99
C LYS A 139 -0.30 -13.61 2.76
N THR A 140 -0.75 -12.37 2.63
CA THR A 140 -0.39 -11.48 1.51
C THR A 140 1.11 -11.15 1.50
N THR A 141 1.74 -11.08 2.67
CA THR A 141 3.20 -10.90 2.80
C THR A 141 3.96 -12.09 2.23
N ILE A 142 3.51 -13.31 2.57
CA ILE A 142 4.08 -14.56 2.07
C ILE A 142 3.92 -14.63 0.53
N ILE A 143 2.72 -14.36 0.00
CA ILE A 143 2.47 -14.38 -1.45
C ILE A 143 3.38 -13.40 -2.21
N ARG A 144 3.54 -12.18 -1.69
CA ARG A 144 4.43 -11.16 -2.27
C ARG A 144 5.88 -11.65 -2.32
N GLU A 145 6.34 -12.28 -1.24
CA GLU A 145 7.72 -12.78 -1.15
C GLU A 145 7.95 -14.00 -2.07
N ILE A 146 6.95 -14.89 -2.20
CA ILE A 146 6.97 -15.99 -3.18
C ILE A 146 7.12 -15.44 -4.60
N ALA A 147 6.31 -14.45 -4.98
CA ALA A 147 6.35 -13.88 -6.32
C ALA A 147 7.73 -13.28 -6.64
N ARG A 148 8.33 -12.57 -5.68
CA ARG A 148 9.70 -12.05 -5.79
C ARG A 148 10.73 -13.16 -5.97
N ILE A 149 10.69 -14.22 -5.14
CA ILE A 149 11.66 -15.33 -5.27
C ILE A 149 11.52 -16.03 -6.61
N LEU A 150 10.28 -16.38 -6.99
CA LEU A 150 10.01 -17.06 -8.25
C LEU A 150 10.53 -16.24 -9.44
N SER A 151 10.33 -14.93 -9.44
CA SER A 151 10.71 -14.06 -10.55
C SER A 151 12.19 -13.64 -10.55
N ASP A 152 12.73 -13.21 -9.40
CA ASP A 152 14.08 -12.64 -9.32
C ASP A 152 15.15 -13.71 -9.12
N GLU A 153 14.91 -14.71 -8.25
CA GLU A 153 15.91 -15.72 -7.89
C GLU A 153 15.80 -16.97 -8.75
N MET A 154 14.58 -17.42 -9.04
CA MET A 154 14.34 -18.61 -9.87
C MET A 154 14.12 -18.25 -11.35
N HIS A 155 14.14 -16.96 -11.70
CA HIS A 155 14.00 -16.45 -13.07
C HIS A 155 12.76 -16.95 -13.83
N LYS A 156 11.68 -17.28 -13.11
CA LYS A 156 10.41 -17.71 -13.71
C LYS A 156 9.60 -16.50 -14.21
N ARG A 157 8.80 -16.73 -15.25
CA ARG A 157 7.75 -15.79 -15.65
C ARG A 157 6.61 -15.88 -14.63
N VAL A 158 6.36 -14.79 -13.90
CA VAL A 158 5.34 -14.75 -12.84
C VAL A 158 4.36 -13.64 -13.16
N ILE A 159 3.07 -13.98 -13.17
CA ILE A 159 1.95 -13.04 -13.25
C ILE A 159 1.15 -13.14 -11.96
N ILE A 160 0.87 -12.00 -11.34
CA ILE A 160 0.03 -11.87 -10.15
C ILE A 160 -1.32 -11.31 -10.59
N VAL A 161 -2.39 -12.04 -10.34
CA VAL A 161 -3.75 -11.52 -10.44
C VAL A 161 -4.13 -10.95 -9.07
N ASP A 162 -4.19 -9.63 -8.95
CA ASP A 162 -4.36 -8.92 -7.67
C ASP A 162 -5.75 -8.29 -7.57
N THR A 163 -6.70 -9.05 -7.01
CA THR A 163 -8.11 -8.63 -6.96
C THR A 163 -8.37 -7.44 -6.03
N SER A 164 -7.63 -7.34 -4.92
CA SER A 164 -7.86 -6.30 -3.89
C SER A 164 -6.76 -5.24 -3.87
N ASN A 165 -5.78 -5.32 -4.77
CA ASN A 165 -4.59 -4.47 -4.80
C ASN A 165 -3.73 -4.54 -3.52
N GLU A 166 -3.89 -5.61 -2.73
CA GLU A 166 -3.14 -5.78 -1.49
C GLU A 166 -1.73 -6.34 -1.72
N ILE A 167 -1.50 -7.08 -2.82
CA ILE A 167 -0.22 -7.73 -3.07
C ILE A 167 0.79 -6.70 -3.57
N ALA A 168 0.49 -5.95 -4.63
CA ALA A 168 1.45 -5.00 -5.21
C ALA A 168 1.12 -3.52 -4.95
N GLY A 169 0.06 -3.21 -4.21
CA GLY A 169 -0.33 -1.84 -3.85
C GLY A 169 -1.38 -1.23 -4.78
N ASN A 170 -1.97 -0.11 -4.37
CA ASN A 170 -3.14 0.51 -5.00
C ASN A 170 -2.83 1.47 -6.19
N SER A 171 -1.59 1.58 -6.65
CA SER A 171 -1.19 2.41 -7.79
C SER A 171 -0.91 1.57 -9.03
N ASP A 172 -0.89 2.19 -10.21
CA ASP A 172 -0.57 1.52 -11.49
C ASP A 172 0.85 0.93 -11.50
N ILE A 173 1.81 1.64 -10.91
CA ILE A 173 3.18 1.15 -10.73
C ILE A 173 3.25 0.29 -9.45
N PRO A 174 3.53 -1.02 -9.54
CA PRO A 174 3.53 -1.91 -8.39
C PRO A 174 4.71 -1.65 -7.44
N HIS A 175 4.52 -1.97 -6.17
CA HIS A 175 5.59 -2.05 -5.18
C HIS A 175 6.61 -3.13 -5.55
N SER A 176 7.90 -2.81 -5.53
CA SER A 176 8.97 -3.72 -6.00
C SER A 176 9.19 -4.94 -5.12
N GLY A 177 8.46 -5.08 -4.03
CA GLY A 177 8.43 -6.31 -3.24
C GLY A 177 7.91 -7.54 -3.98
N ILE A 178 7.30 -7.39 -5.16
CA ILE A 178 6.96 -8.53 -6.04
C ILE A 178 8.11 -8.93 -6.99
N GLY A 179 9.27 -8.27 -6.93
CA GLY A 179 10.38 -8.51 -7.86
C GLY A 179 10.03 -8.14 -9.30
N ARG A 180 10.49 -8.95 -10.26
CA ARG A 180 10.19 -8.83 -11.69
C ARG A 180 8.82 -9.39 -12.10
N SER A 181 8.01 -9.87 -11.15
CA SER A 181 6.65 -10.32 -11.45
C SER A 181 5.82 -9.22 -12.11
N ARG A 182 4.98 -9.60 -13.07
CA ARG A 182 3.97 -8.71 -13.66
C ARG A 182 2.68 -8.81 -12.83
N ARG A 183 1.86 -7.76 -12.88
CA ARG A 183 0.56 -7.73 -12.20
C ARG A 183 -0.55 -7.43 -13.20
N LEU A 184 -1.65 -8.17 -13.06
CA LEU A 184 -2.95 -7.84 -13.60
C LEU A 184 -3.86 -7.40 -12.44
N GLN A 185 -4.49 -6.24 -12.57
CA GLN A 185 -5.46 -5.74 -11.60
C GLN A 185 -6.86 -6.16 -12.05
N VAL A 186 -7.66 -6.68 -11.11
CA VAL A 186 -9.02 -7.10 -11.42
C VAL A 186 -9.97 -5.91 -11.21
N PRO A 187 -10.71 -5.44 -12.24
CA PRO A 187 -11.59 -4.28 -12.10
C PRO A 187 -12.76 -4.51 -11.13
N LYS A 188 -13.27 -5.75 -11.07
CA LYS A 188 -14.35 -6.21 -10.19
C LYS A 188 -14.12 -7.66 -9.80
N THR A 189 -14.43 -8.03 -8.56
CA THR A 189 -14.24 -9.41 -8.06
C THR A 189 -14.89 -10.45 -8.96
N GLU A 190 -16.08 -10.18 -9.52
CA GLU A 190 -16.78 -11.11 -10.43
C GLU A 190 -15.99 -11.43 -11.71
N LEU A 191 -15.10 -10.52 -12.14
CA LEU A 191 -14.31 -10.66 -13.36
C LEU A 191 -12.99 -11.40 -13.14
N GLN A 192 -12.70 -11.84 -11.91
CA GLN A 192 -11.43 -12.49 -11.59
C GLN A 192 -11.15 -13.71 -12.49
N TYR A 193 -12.17 -14.52 -12.77
CA TYR A 193 -12.02 -15.68 -13.64
C TYR A 193 -11.57 -15.29 -15.06
N GLN A 194 -12.14 -14.23 -15.63
CA GLN A 194 -11.77 -13.75 -16.96
C GLN A 194 -10.32 -13.26 -16.99
N ILE A 195 -9.90 -12.49 -15.98
CA ILE A 195 -8.51 -12.01 -15.88
C ILE A 195 -7.53 -13.17 -15.67
N MET A 196 -7.95 -14.24 -15.00
CA MET A 196 -7.11 -15.45 -14.86
C MET A 196 -6.89 -16.16 -16.19
N LEU A 197 -7.85 -16.14 -17.13
CA LEU A 197 -7.65 -16.68 -18.48
C LEU A 197 -6.63 -15.84 -19.26
N GLU A 198 -6.78 -14.51 -19.24
CA GLU A 198 -5.82 -13.56 -19.86
C GLU A 198 -4.39 -13.74 -19.31
N ALA A 199 -4.25 -14.10 -18.04
CA ALA A 199 -2.93 -14.31 -17.43
C ALA A 199 -2.16 -15.52 -17.98
N VAL A 200 -2.84 -16.45 -18.64
CA VAL A 200 -2.27 -17.73 -19.11
C VAL A 200 -2.06 -17.75 -20.62
N GLU A 201 -2.79 -16.91 -21.37
CA GLU A 201 -2.61 -16.69 -22.82
C GLU A 201 -1.28 -15.95 -23.13
#